data_AF-A0A2V7M3L9-F1
#
_entry.id   AF-A0A2V7M3L9-F1
#
_cell.length_a   1.000
_cell.length_b   1.000
_cell.length_c   1.000
_cell.angle_alpha   90.00
_cell.angle_beta   90.00
_cell.angle_gamma   90.00
#
_symmetry.space_group_name_H-M   'P 1'
#
loop_
_entity.id
_entity.type
_entity.pdbx_description
1 polymer ?
#
loop_
_entity_poly.entity_id
_entity_poly.type
_entity_poly.pdbx_seq_one_letter_code
_entity_poly.pdbx_strand_id
1 'polypeptide(L)'
;TGGTLDKLEAIPGFRTGLSLAEARAQVMKLGCAMIGQTPEIAPADRRLYALRDVTGTVAAIPLIAASIMSKKLAEGLYALVLDVKRGSGAFLPTLEQSLELAQTMIALGEDRGCPTVALLSAMDRPLGRACGNALETEEAILALRGEGPADLMEVTYALGVEMLLAAGVEKTSKKARQRLANALGSGLAAETFERVIEAQGGNPKVVEDASVLPQAQEVEVYNAPRTGVVQRVEPKIIGRAVVAMGGGRLAVDDAVDPTVGFVITVKPGDKIPAGEPIASVFARDPAGIKLGFEALEQAIVIGDKLTEKPLPLVSHRVSKDGTEELARETGKGKRDT
;
A
#
# COMPACT_ATOMS: atom_id res chain seq x y z
N THR A 1 6.39 -3.37 -7.67
CA THR A 1 5.92 -2.53 -6.54
C THR A 1 6.99 -2.55 -5.48
N GLY A 2 7.20 -1.44 -4.75
CA GLY A 2 8.11 -1.46 -3.59
C GLY A 2 7.55 -2.37 -2.47
N GLY A 3 8.43 -3.05 -1.75
CA GLY A 3 8.05 -3.90 -0.62
C GLY A 3 7.80 -3.08 0.65
N THR A 4 6.84 -3.49 1.48
CA THR A 4 6.60 -2.83 2.78
C THR A 4 7.83 -2.88 3.69
N LEU A 5 8.66 -3.91 3.57
CA LEU A 5 9.88 -4.06 4.38
C LEU A 5 10.93 -3.00 4.01
N ASP A 6 11.17 -2.75 2.72
CA ASP A 6 12.12 -1.71 2.28
C ASP A 6 11.67 -0.30 2.77
N LYS A 7 10.34 -0.08 2.89
CA LYS A 7 9.79 1.15 3.48
C LYS A 7 10.10 1.26 4.97
N LEU A 8 9.79 0.22 5.74
CA LEU A 8 10.09 0.19 7.18
C LEU A 8 11.59 0.32 7.48
N GLU A 9 12.44 -0.26 6.63
CA GLU A 9 13.90 -0.14 6.73
C GLU A 9 14.43 1.28 6.44
N ALA A 10 13.60 2.18 5.91
CA ALA A 10 13.92 3.61 5.85
C ALA A 10 13.96 4.25 7.24
N ILE A 11 13.30 3.68 8.24
CA ILE A 11 13.37 4.13 9.64
C ILE A 11 14.76 3.76 10.19
N PRO A 12 15.59 4.73 10.64
CA PRO A 12 16.93 4.43 11.11
C PRO A 12 16.94 3.39 12.23
N GLY A 13 17.64 2.27 12.02
CA GLY A 13 17.80 1.17 12.98
C GLY A 13 16.69 0.12 12.98
N PHE A 14 15.60 0.32 12.24
CA PHE A 14 14.47 -0.62 12.24
C PHE A 14 14.86 -1.97 11.64
N ARG A 15 14.65 -3.05 12.40
CA ARG A 15 14.98 -4.42 11.97
C ARG A 15 13.73 -5.14 11.52
N THR A 16 13.74 -5.69 10.32
CA THR A 16 12.67 -6.56 9.78
C THR A 16 13.00 -8.05 9.95
N GLY A 17 14.29 -8.40 10.12
CA GLY A 17 14.81 -9.76 10.26
C GLY A 17 14.78 -10.30 11.69
N LEU A 18 13.61 -10.29 12.33
CA LEU A 18 13.43 -10.88 13.66
C LEU A 18 13.36 -12.42 13.58
N SER A 19 13.86 -13.10 14.61
CA SER A 19 13.56 -14.52 14.82
C SER A 19 12.07 -14.72 15.16
N LEU A 20 11.53 -15.92 14.94
CA LEU A 20 10.15 -16.23 15.30
C LEU A 20 9.88 -16.07 16.80
N ALA A 21 10.88 -16.35 17.65
CA ALA A 21 10.77 -16.17 19.09
C ALA A 21 10.64 -14.68 19.48
N GLU A 22 11.46 -13.80 18.90
CA GLU A 22 11.36 -12.35 19.09
C GLU A 22 10.02 -11.82 18.60
N ALA A 23 9.61 -12.20 17.39
CA ALA A 23 8.34 -11.77 16.80
C ALA A 23 7.14 -12.19 17.67
N ARG A 24 7.12 -13.45 18.14
CA ARG A 24 6.06 -13.94 19.04
C ARG A 24 6.04 -13.18 20.36
N ALA A 25 7.20 -12.96 20.97
CA ALA A 25 7.30 -12.21 22.23
C ALA A 25 6.78 -10.77 22.05
N GLN A 26 7.10 -10.13 20.94
CA GLN A 26 6.62 -8.78 20.63
C GLN A 26 5.11 -8.74 20.40
N VAL A 27 4.55 -9.67 19.62
CA VAL A 27 3.09 -9.75 19.40
C VAL A 27 2.36 -9.96 20.73
N MET A 28 2.87 -10.81 21.63
CA MET A 28 2.26 -11.02 22.95
C MET A 28 2.30 -9.76 23.84
N LYS A 29 3.32 -8.91 23.67
CA LYS A 29 3.51 -7.69 24.48
C LYS A 29 2.80 -6.46 23.90
N LEU A 30 2.83 -6.29 22.58
CA LEU A 30 2.41 -5.07 21.88
C LEU A 30 1.18 -5.27 20.99
N GLY A 31 0.84 -6.52 20.64
CA GLY A 31 -0.26 -6.85 19.74
C GLY A 31 0.12 -6.90 18.26
N CYS A 32 1.35 -6.50 17.89
CA CYS A 32 1.81 -6.57 16.49
C CYS A 32 3.34 -6.61 16.37
N ALA A 33 3.81 -7.14 15.24
CA ALA A 33 5.20 -7.10 14.78
C ALA A 33 5.22 -7.04 13.25
N MET A 34 6.22 -6.39 12.67
CA MET A 34 6.37 -6.23 11.22
C MET A 34 7.67 -6.88 10.78
N ILE A 35 7.58 -8.12 10.30
CA ILE A 35 8.77 -8.95 10.01
C ILE A 35 8.82 -9.37 8.55
N GLY A 36 10.04 -9.62 8.07
CA GLY A 36 10.28 -10.26 6.79
C GLY A 36 10.02 -11.77 6.82
N GLN A 37 10.20 -12.40 5.66
CA GLN A 37 10.15 -13.86 5.57
C GLN A 37 11.33 -14.46 6.33
N THR A 38 11.05 -15.41 7.22
CA THR A 38 12.08 -16.23 7.86
C THR A 38 12.34 -17.49 7.04
N PRO A 39 13.53 -18.11 7.12
CA PRO A 39 13.79 -19.41 6.48
C PRO A 39 12.82 -20.53 6.92
N GLU A 40 12.14 -20.34 8.06
CA GLU A 40 11.22 -21.28 8.66
C GLU A 40 9.78 -21.17 8.09
N ILE A 41 9.42 -20.05 7.46
CA ILE A 41 8.08 -19.81 6.91
C ILE A 41 8.06 -20.07 5.40
N ALA A 42 7.28 -21.08 4.98
CA ALA A 42 7.04 -21.43 3.57
C ALA A 42 8.32 -21.50 2.69
N PRO A 43 9.36 -22.28 3.05
CA PRO A 43 10.64 -22.30 2.34
C PRO A 43 10.55 -22.78 0.88
N ALA A 44 9.56 -23.62 0.57
CA ALA A 44 9.29 -24.07 -0.80
C ALA A 44 8.77 -22.93 -1.69
N ASP A 45 7.91 -22.06 -1.16
CA ASP A 45 7.37 -20.92 -1.89
C ASP A 45 8.49 -19.96 -2.31
N ARG A 46 9.46 -19.70 -1.44
CA ARG A 46 10.60 -18.84 -1.77
C ARG A 46 11.34 -19.29 -3.04
N ARG A 47 11.61 -20.60 -3.15
CA ARG A 47 12.28 -21.18 -4.33
C ARG A 47 11.37 -21.14 -5.56
N LEU A 48 10.09 -21.47 -5.39
CA LEU A 48 9.13 -21.49 -6.48
C LEU A 48 8.85 -20.09 -7.04
N TYR A 49 8.75 -19.08 -6.17
CA TYR A 49 8.58 -17.69 -6.57
C TYR A 49 9.78 -17.18 -7.36
N ALA A 50 11.01 -17.45 -6.89
CA ALA A 50 12.22 -17.08 -7.62
C ALA A 50 12.27 -17.69 -9.02
N LEU A 51 11.87 -18.97 -9.17
CA LEU A 51 11.78 -19.61 -10.48
C LEU A 51 10.70 -18.98 -11.37
N ARG A 52 9.53 -18.64 -10.80
CA ARG A 52 8.43 -18.02 -11.54
C ARG A 52 8.79 -16.65 -12.09
N ASP A 53 9.52 -15.88 -11.31
CA ASP A 53 9.95 -14.51 -11.66
C ASP A 53 10.83 -14.49 -12.92
N VAL A 54 11.72 -15.48 -13.06
CA VAL A 54 12.63 -15.59 -14.22
C VAL A 54 12.08 -16.43 -15.38
N THR A 55 10.92 -17.08 -15.23
CA THR A 55 10.30 -17.94 -16.27
C THR A 55 9.02 -17.37 -16.86
N GLY A 56 8.62 -16.15 -16.46
CA GLY A 56 7.37 -15.55 -16.93
C GLY A 56 6.10 -16.26 -16.45
N THR A 57 6.20 -17.12 -15.43
CA THR A 57 5.07 -17.90 -14.86
C THR A 57 4.52 -17.31 -13.57
N VAL A 58 4.85 -16.04 -13.29
CA VAL A 58 4.25 -15.30 -12.17
C VAL A 58 2.72 -15.20 -12.37
N ALA A 59 2.26 -15.00 -13.61
CA ALA A 59 0.87 -14.65 -13.92
C ALA A 59 -0.15 -15.79 -13.98
N ALA A 60 0.00 -16.77 -13.09
CA ALA A 60 -0.96 -17.86 -12.92
C ALA A 60 -1.69 -17.72 -11.58
N ILE A 61 -3.01 -17.53 -11.61
CA ILE A 61 -3.85 -17.35 -10.42
C ILE A 61 -3.61 -18.45 -9.36
N PRO A 62 -3.59 -19.75 -9.70
CA PRO A 62 -3.33 -20.79 -8.71
C PRO A 62 -1.97 -20.65 -8.02
N LEU A 63 -0.93 -20.25 -8.75
CA LEU A 63 0.42 -20.06 -8.19
C LEU A 63 0.53 -18.78 -7.37
N ILE A 64 -0.18 -17.72 -7.76
CA ILE A 64 -0.27 -16.48 -6.96
C ILE A 64 -0.98 -16.78 -5.63
N ALA A 65 -2.16 -17.42 -5.69
CA ALA A 65 -2.94 -17.77 -4.52
C ALA A 65 -2.18 -18.70 -3.58
N ALA A 66 -1.60 -19.79 -4.09
CA ALA A 66 -0.81 -20.72 -3.29
C ALA A 66 0.40 -20.04 -2.64
N SER A 67 1.08 -19.16 -3.38
CA SER A 67 2.22 -18.41 -2.86
C SER A 67 1.81 -17.50 -1.71
N ILE A 68 0.80 -16.64 -1.90
CA ILE A 68 0.34 -15.71 -0.86
C ILE A 68 -0.19 -16.47 0.35
N MET A 69 -1.11 -17.42 0.13
CA MET A 69 -1.79 -18.12 1.21
C MET A 69 -0.87 -19.04 2.00
N SER A 70 0.11 -19.71 1.38
CA SER A 70 1.04 -20.58 2.12
C SER A 70 1.82 -19.82 3.18
N LYS A 71 2.25 -18.58 2.88
CA LYS A 71 2.91 -17.69 3.84
C LYS A 71 1.95 -17.24 4.94
N LYS A 72 0.76 -16.77 4.56
CA LYS A 72 -0.23 -16.24 5.52
C LYS A 72 -0.80 -17.30 6.45
N LEU A 73 -1.09 -18.49 5.95
CA LEU A 73 -1.62 -19.58 6.77
C LEU A 73 -0.55 -20.17 7.70
N ALA A 74 0.73 -20.10 7.33
CA ALA A 74 1.83 -20.51 8.20
C ALA A 74 1.99 -19.60 9.44
N GLU A 75 1.42 -18.39 9.42
CA GLU A 75 1.40 -17.47 10.57
C GLU A 75 0.39 -17.92 11.65
N GLY A 76 -0.45 -18.93 11.40
CA GLY A 76 -1.41 -19.45 12.38
C GLY A 76 -2.57 -18.48 12.69
N LEU A 77 -3.05 -17.80 11.65
CA LEU A 77 -4.04 -16.72 11.78
C LEU A 77 -5.41 -17.22 12.22
N TYR A 78 -6.08 -16.43 13.07
CA TYR A 78 -7.50 -16.65 13.41
C TYR A 78 -8.44 -16.25 12.26
N ALA A 79 -8.09 -15.19 11.53
CA ALA A 79 -8.79 -14.75 10.34
C ALA A 79 -7.85 -13.93 9.45
N LEU A 80 -8.20 -13.79 8.17
CA LEU A 80 -7.39 -13.08 7.18
C LEU A 80 -8.26 -12.13 6.34
N VAL A 81 -7.76 -10.91 6.16
CA VAL A 81 -8.31 -9.94 5.21
C VAL A 81 -7.32 -9.73 4.08
N LEU A 82 -7.77 -9.88 2.85
CA LEU A 82 -6.98 -9.75 1.64
C LEU A 82 -7.34 -8.45 0.92
N ASP A 83 -6.32 -7.68 0.53
CA ASP A 83 -6.48 -6.52 -0.34
C ASP A 83 -6.10 -6.91 -1.78
N VAL A 84 -7.10 -7.14 -2.62
CA VAL A 84 -6.90 -7.54 -4.02
C VAL A 84 -6.99 -6.31 -4.91
N LYS A 85 -5.84 -5.86 -5.40
CA LYS A 85 -5.73 -4.68 -6.27
C LYS A 85 -6.36 -4.93 -7.64
N ARG A 86 -7.10 -3.95 -8.15
CA ARG A 86 -7.70 -3.92 -9.51
C ARG A 86 -7.33 -2.63 -10.24
N GLY A 87 -7.03 -2.71 -11.54
CA GLY A 87 -6.77 -1.55 -12.39
C GLY A 87 -5.41 -1.61 -13.09
N SER A 88 -5.02 -0.52 -13.78
CA SER A 88 -3.82 -0.49 -14.63
C SER A 88 -2.53 -0.79 -13.85
N GLY A 89 -2.48 -0.48 -12.56
CA GLY A 89 -1.39 -0.78 -11.64
C GLY A 89 -1.37 -2.18 -11.05
N ALA A 90 -2.48 -2.91 -11.14
CA ALA A 90 -2.57 -4.26 -10.61
C ALA A 90 -1.85 -5.27 -11.51
N PHE A 91 -1.49 -6.39 -10.89
CA PHE A 91 -0.94 -7.54 -11.59
C PHE A 91 -2.02 -8.25 -12.44
N LEU A 92 -3.24 -8.36 -11.90
CA LEU A 92 -4.43 -8.84 -12.60
C LEU A 92 -5.40 -7.65 -12.78
N PRO A 93 -5.42 -7.00 -13.96
CA PRO A 93 -6.08 -5.71 -14.11
C PRO A 93 -7.62 -5.80 -14.18
N THR A 94 -8.17 -6.93 -14.64
CA THR A 94 -9.62 -7.05 -14.87
C THR A 94 -10.38 -7.44 -13.61
N LEU A 95 -11.68 -7.15 -13.60
CA LEU A 95 -12.55 -7.49 -12.47
C LEU A 95 -12.65 -9.00 -12.30
N GLU A 96 -12.81 -9.72 -13.41
CA GLU A 96 -13.01 -11.17 -13.47
C GLU A 96 -11.80 -11.89 -12.85
N GLN A 97 -10.58 -11.52 -13.26
CA GLN A 97 -9.35 -12.10 -12.73
C GLN A 97 -9.15 -11.74 -11.24
N SER A 98 -9.52 -10.52 -10.84
CA SER A 98 -9.44 -10.09 -9.43
C SER A 98 -10.40 -10.91 -8.55
N LEU A 99 -11.62 -11.16 -9.02
CA LEU A 99 -12.62 -11.97 -8.33
C LEU A 99 -12.19 -13.44 -8.27
N GLU A 100 -11.69 -14.00 -9.38
CA GLU A 100 -11.19 -15.38 -9.42
C GLU A 100 -10.03 -15.58 -8.44
N LEU A 101 -9.06 -14.65 -8.41
CA LEU A 101 -7.96 -14.69 -7.44
C LEU A 101 -8.47 -14.59 -5.99
N ALA A 102 -9.38 -13.66 -5.71
CA ALA A 102 -9.98 -13.51 -4.38
C ALA A 102 -10.68 -14.79 -3.92
N GLN A 103 -11.55 -15.36 -4.76
CA GLN A 103 -12.29 -16.59 -4.47
C GLN A 103 -11.35 -17.78 -4.27
N THR A 104 -10.31 -17.89 -5.09
CA THR A 104 -9.30 -18.96 -4.95
C THR A 104 -8.58 -18.86 -3.61
N MET A 105 -8.16 -17.66 -3.19
CA MET A 105 -7.50 -17.46 -1.90
C MET A 105 -8.44 -17.70 -0.72
N ILE A 106 -9.71 -17.27 -0.82
CA ILE A 106 -10.72 -17.54 0.21
C ILE A 106 -10.94 -19.04 0.37
N ALA A 107 -11.09 -19.79 -0.73
CA ALA A 107 -11.25 -21.25 -0.68
C ALA A 107 -10.07 -21.95 0.02
N LEU A 108 -8.83 -21.52 -0.25
CA LEU A 108 -7.64 -22.03 0.44
C LEU A 108 -7.63 -21.69 1.94
N GLY A 109 -8.12 -20.51 2.31
CA GLY A 109 -8.24 -20.10 3.71
C GLY A 109 -9.26 -20.96 4.46
N GLU A 110 -10.45 -21.13 3.89
CA GLU A 110 -11.52 -21.96 4.48
C GLU A 110 -11.11 -23.44 4.61
N ASP A 111 -10.43 -24.01 3.60
CA ASP A 111 -9.89 -25.38 3.65
C ASP A 111 -8.92 -25.60 4.82
N ARG A 112 -8.26 -24.53 5.28
CA ARG A 112 -7.32 -24.56 6.40
C ARG A 112 -7.88 -23.96 7.69
N GLY A 113 -9.19 -23.75 7.76
CA GLY A 113 -9.87 -23.25 8.94
C GLY A 113 -9.53 -21.80 9.29
N CYS A 114 -9.08 -21.00 8.31
CA CYS A 114 -8.81 -19.58 8.45
C CYS A 114 -9.86 -18.77 7.70
N PRO A 115 -10.92 -18.27 8.38
CA PRO A 115 -11.90 -17.37 7.80
C PRO A 115 -11.24 -16.25 7.02
N THR A 116 -11.58 -16.14 5.73
CA THR A 116 -10.93 -15.20 4.82
C THR A 116 -11.95 -14.32 4.11
N VAL A 117 -11.70 -13.01 4.11
CA VAL A 117 -12.45 -12.00 3.35
C VAL A 117 -11.49 -11.25 2.46
N ALA A 118 -11.93 -10.87 1.26
CA ALA A 118 -11.15 -10.02 0.36
C ALA A 118 -11.90 -8.74 0.01
N LEU A 119 -11.19 -7.63 -0.06
CA LEU A 119 -11.67 -6.38 -0.63
C LEU A 119 -10.99 -6.13 -1.97
N LEU A 120 -11.77 -5.76 -2.99
CA LEU A 120 -11.22 -5.36 -4.28
C LEU A 120 -11.03 -3.84 -4.30
N SER A 121 -9.77 -3.40 -4.18
CA SER A 121 -9.43 -1.97 -4.12
C SER A 121 -8.77 -1.44 -5.40
N ALA A 122 -8.98 -0.16 -5.68
CA ALA A 122 -8.46 0.49 -6.88
C ALA A 122 -6.94 0.64 -6.85
N MET A 123 -6.34 0.36 -8.00
CA MET A 123 -4.93 0.58 -8.32
C MET A 123 -4.80 1.05 -9.78
N ASP A 124 -5.78 1.80 -10.28
CA ASP A 124 -5.72 2.57 -11.55
C ASP A 124 -4.98 3.90 -11.39
N ARG A 125 -4.57 4.21 -10.15
CA ARG A 125 -3.80 5.37 -9.72
C ARG A 125 -3.00 5.02 -8.45
N PRO A 126 -1.91 5.72 -8.12
CA PRO A 126 -1.28 5.61 -6.82
C PRO A 126 -2.29 5.88 -5.69
N LEU A 127 -2.28 5.02 -4.66
CA LEU A 127 -3.00 5.24 -3.40
C LEU A 127 -2.18 6.22 -2.55
N GLY A 128 -2.82 7.22 -1.95
CA GLY A 128 -2.09 8.26 -1.24
C GLY A 128 -1.33 9.19 -2.21
N ARG A 129 -0.33 9.93 -1.75
CA ARG A 129 0.43 10.88 -2.57
C ARG A 129 1.88 10.45 -2.76
N ALA A 130 2.46 9.82 -1.74
CA ALA A 130 3.84 9.37 -1.76
C ALA A 130 4.01 8.07 -2.57
N CYS A 131 5.11 7.98 -3.32
CA CYS A 131 5.56 6.78 -4.02
C CYS A 131 7.07 6.65 -3.84
N GLY A 132 7.52 5.73 -2.99
CA GLY A 132 8.92 5.64 -2.55
C GLY A 132 9.03 4.91 -1.22
N ASN A 133 10.21 4.90 -0.60
CA ASN A 133 10.40 4.18 0.67
C ASN A 133 10.23 5.10 1.89
N ALA A 134 11.12 6.08 2.05
CA ALA A 134 11.03 7.07 3.12
C ALA A 134 9.76 7.92 2.99
N LEU A 135 9.44 8.38 1.77
CA LEU A 135 8.25 9.20 1.49
C LEU A 135 6.94 8.49 1.88
N GLU A 136 6.79 7.19 1.57
CA GLU A 136 5.59 6.44 1.96
C GLU A 136 5.57 6.15 3.46
N THR A 137 6.73 6.03 4.10
CA THR A 137 6.83 5.86 5.56
C THR A 137 6.40 7.14 6.27
N GLU A 138 6.82 8.31 5.78
CA GLU A 138 6.35 9.60 6.25
C GLU A 138 4.83 9.74 6.09
N GLU A 139 4.29 9.42 4.91
CA GLU A 139 2.84 9.47 4.68
C GLU A 139 2.06 8.53 5.59
N ALA A 140 2.59 7.34 5.90
CA ALA A 140 2.00 6.42 6.86
C ALA A 140 2.01 6.97 8.29
N ILE A 141 3.08 7.64 8.72
CA ILE A 141 3.17 8.30 10.03
C ILE A 141 2.13 9.44 10.13
N LEU A 142 2.03 10.27 9.08
CA LEU A 142 0.99 11.31 9.00
C LEU A 142 -0.41 10.71 9.03
N ALA A 143 -0.64 9.59 8.33
CA ALA A 143 -1.92 8.86 8.36
C ALA A 143 -2.27 8.37 9.77
N LEU A 144 -1.31 7.82 10.52
CA LEU A 144 -1.49 7.38 11.91
C LEU A 144 -1.81 8.53 12.88
N ARG A 145 -1.43 9.76 12.52
CA ARG A 145 -1.77 10.99 13.23
C ARG A 145 -3.10 11.62 12.78
N GLY A 146 -3.80 10.99 11.83
CA GLY A 146 -5.05 11.49 11.26
C GLY A 146 -4.88 12.55 10.17
N GLU A 147 -3.65 12.76 9.68
CA GLU A 147 -3.27 13.77 8.69
C GLU A 147 -3.02 13.17 7.28
N GLY A 148 -3.34 11.88 7.08
CA GLY A 148 -3.09 11.16 5.84
C GLY A 148 -4.04 11.50 4.69
N PRO A 149 -3.67 11.17 3.44
CA PRO A 149 -4.56 11.33 2.28
C PRO A 149 -5.88 10.58 2.44
N ALA A 150 -7.00 11.22 2.06
CA ALA A 150 -8.33 10.68 2.27
C ALA A 150 -8.57 9.30 1.61
N ASP A 151 -7.96 9.06 0.44
CA ASP A 151 -8.06 7.77 -0.25
C ASP A 151 -7.31 6.65 0.46
N LEU A 152 -6.10 6.93 0.96
CA LEU A 152 -5.34 6.02 1.80
C LEU A 152 -6.11 5.67 3.08
N MET A 153 -6.67 6.69 3.74
CA MET A 153 -7.45 6.51 4.97
C MET A 153 -8.68 5.64 4.71
N GLU A 154 -9.41 5.86 3.62
CA GLU A 154 -10.63 5.10 3.31
C GLU A 154 -10.34 3.61 3.09
N VAL A 155 -9.30 3.28 2.31
CA VAL A 155 -8.89 1.87 2.12
C VAL A 155 -8.41 1.26 3.45
N THR A 156 -7.66 2.02 4.25
CA THR A 156 -7.19 1.58 5.57
C THR A 156 -8.35 1.28 6.51
N TYR A 157 -9.36 2.14 6.56
CA TYR A 157 -10.57 1.91 7.35
C TYR A 157 -11.34 0.69 6.86
N ALA A 158 -11.53 0.53 5.54
CA ALA A 158 -12.26 -0.60 4.99
C ALA A 158 -11.61 -1.95 5.36
N LEU A 159 -10.29 -2.05 5.22
CA LEU A 159 -9.54 -3.25 5.61
C LEU A 159 -9.60 -3.49 7.13
N GLY A 160 -9.39 -2.45 7.94
CA GLY A 160 -9.45 -2.54 9.39
C GLY A 160 -10.84 -2.95 9.91
N VAL A 161 -11.90 -2.50 9.25
CA VAL A 161 -13.28 -2.90 9.57
C VAL A 161 -13.45 -4.41 9.42
N GLU A 162 -13.04 -4.97 8.28
CA GLU A 162 -13.11 -6.42 8.06
C GLU A 162 -12.27 -7.19 9.06
N MET A 163 -11.08 -6.67 9.43
CA MET A 163 -10.23 -7.32 10.45
C MET A 163 -10.92 -7.38 11.81
N LEU A 164 -11.55 -6.29 12.25
CA LEU A 164 -12.25 -6.22 13.55
C LEU A 164 -13.50 -7.12 13.58
N LEU A 165 -14.22 -7.20 12.46
CA LEU A 165 -15.39 -8.08 12.33
C LEU A 165 -14.97 -9.56 12.31
N ALA A 166 -13.96 -9.90 11.51
CA ALA A 166 -13.48 -11.27 11.36
C ALA A 166 -12.86 -11.80 12.66
N ALA A 167 -12.18 -10.93 13.43
CA ALA A 167 -11.68 -11.26 14.76
C ALA A 167 -12.76 -11.31 15.86
N GLY A 168 -14.01 -10.95 15.54
CA GLY A 168 -15.11 -10.90 16.51
C GLY A 168 -14.98 -9.79 17.57
N VAL A 169 -14.06 -8.84 17.37
CA VAL A 169 -13.83 -7.70 18.28
C VAL A 169 -15.00 -6.73 18.23
N GLU A 170 -15.58 -6.54 17.05
CA GLU A 170 -16.77 -5.72 16.84
C GLU A 170 -17.85 -6.50 16.10
N LYS A 171 -19.11 -6.12 16.34
CA LYS A 171 -20.28 -6.81 15.76
C LYS A 171 -20.83 -6.16 14.49
N THR A 172 -20.47 -4.92 14.23
CA THR A 172 -21.00 -4.16 13.08
C THR A 172 -19.94 -3.24 12.49
N SER A 173 -19.99 -3.04 11.18
CA SER A 173 -19.06 -2.17 10.44
C SER A 173 -19.03 -0.76 11.00
N LYS A 174 -20.19 -0.24 11.46
CA LYS A 174 -20.29 1.08 12.10
C LYS A 174 -19.47 1.17 13.39
N LYS A 175 -19.55 0.16 14.27
CA LYS A 175 -18.76 0.15 15.51
C LYS A 175 -17.28 -0.04 15.24
N ALA A 176 -16.93 -0.92 14.30
CA ALA A 176 -15.56 -1.12 13.84
C ALA A 176 -14.94 0.17 13.29
N ARG A 177 -15.63 0.89 12.40
CA ARG A 177 -15.17 2.18 11.85
C ARG A 177 -15.01 3.23 12.95
N GLN A 178 -15.95 3.32 13.89
CA GLN A 178 -15.82 4.23 15.04
C GLN A 178 -14.62 3.90 15.93
N ARG A 179 -14.35 2.61 16.17
CA ARG A 179 -13.19 2.16 16.96
C ARG A 179 -11.87 2.56 16.30
N LEU A 180 -11.75 2.36 14.99
CA LEU A 180 -10.58 2.78 14.22
C LEU A 180 -10.41 4.31 14.24
N ALA A 181 -11.50 5.05 14.03
CA ALA A 181 -11.48 6.52 14.07
C ALA A 181 -11.07 7.04 15.46
N ASN A 182 -11.53 6.39 16.54
CA ASN A 182 -11.12 6.73 17.90
C ASN A 182 -9.63 6.42 18.13
N ALA A 183 -9.12 5.29 17.62
CA ALA A 183 -7.70 4.92 17.77
C ALA A 183 -6.77 5.93 17.08
N LEU A 184 -7.17 6.45 15.92
CA LEU A 184 -6.45 7.51 15.21
C LEU A 184 -6.61 8.87 15.92
N GLY A 185 -7.84 9.29 16.19
CA GLY A 185 -8.13 10.59 16.79
C GLY A 185 -7.64 10.77 18.23
N SER A 186 -7.39 9.68 18.96
CA SER A 186 -6.78 9.72 20.29
C SER A 186 -5.25 9.66 20.28
N GLY A 187 -4.61 9.44 19.13
CA GLY A 187 -3.17 9.24 19.03
C GLY A 187 -2.69 7.82 19.35
N LEU A 188 -3.57 6.92 19.82
CA LEU A 188 -3.23 5.54 20.19
C LEU A 188 -2.56 4.77 19.03
N ALA A 189 -3.00 5.00 17.80
CA ALA A 189 -2.41 4.36 16.62
C ALA A 189 -0.93 4.76 16.42
N ALA A 190 -0.63 6.06 16.55
CA ALA A 190 0.73 6.58 16.46
C ALA A 190 1.60 6.10 17.62
N GLU A 191 1.10 6.14 18.86
CA GLU A 191 1.80 5.62 20.05
C GLU A 191 2.11 4.13 19.93
N THR A 192 1.17 3.34 19.40
CA THR A 192 1.39 1.91 19.17
C THR A 192 2.49 1.69 18.13
N PHE A 193 2.50 2.47 17.05
CA PHE A 193 3.54 2.38 16.04
C PHE A 193 4.92 2.79 16.56
N GLU A 194 5.00 3.83 17.40
CA GLU A 194 6.22 4.24 18.09
C GLU A 194 6.81 3.08 18.92
N ARG A 195 5.95 2.39 19.70
CA ARG A 195 6.36 1.22 20.49
C ARG A 195 6.84 0.05 19.62
N VAL A 196 6.25 -0.15 18.44
CA VAL A 196 6.70 -1.16 17.47
C VAL A 196 8.07 -0.80 16.91
N ILE A 197 8.29 0.46 16.54
CA ILE A 197 9.57 0.96 16.06
C ILE A 197 10.66 0.72 17.10
N GLU A 198 10.42 1.12 18.35
CA GLU A 198 11.37 0.93 19.45
C GLU A 198 11.66 -0.57 19.69
N ALA A 199 10.62 -1.42 19.72
CA ALA A 199 10.79 -2.86 19.93
C ALA A 199 11.59 -3.55 18.82
N GLN A 200 11.53 -3.02 17.59
CA GLN A 200 12.30 -3.52 16.45
C GLN A 200 13.63 -2.78 16.26
N GLY A 201 14.03 -1.93 17.21
CA GLY A 201 15.33 -1.25 17.24
C GLY A 201 15.43 0.02 16.39
N GLY A 202 14.32 0.46 15.80
CA GLY A 202 14.28 1.72 15.06
C GLY A 202 14.21 2.94 15.97
N ASN A 203 14.42 4.12 15.39
CA ASN A 203 14.32 5.39 16.10
C ASN A 203 12.85 5.87 16.21
N PRO A 204 12.22 5.79 17.40
CA PRO A 204 10.80 6.14 17.57
C PRO A 204 10.48 7.61 17.31
N LYS A 205 11.48 8.51 17.43
CA LYS A 205 11.31 9.96 17.21
C LYS A 205 10.77 10.31 15.83
N VAL A 206 10.90 9.39 14.87
CA VAL A 206 10.35 9.55 13.53
C VAL A 206 8.83 9.79 13.52
N VAL A 207 8.11 9.29 14.53
CA VAL A 207 6.65 9.47 14.65
C VAL A 207 6.28 10.92 14.98
N GLU A 208 7.10 11.58 15.81
CA GLU A 208 6.93 12.99 16.17
C GLU A 208 7.46 13.91 15.07
N ASP A 209 8.63 13.57 14.51
CA ASP A 209 9.37 14.34 13.52
C ASP A 209 9.84 13.44 12.37
N ALA A 210 9.11 13.48 11.25
CA ALA A 210 9.42 12.68 10.07
C ALA A 210 10.76 13.07 9.41
N SER A 211 11.35 14.24 9.72
CA SER A 211 12.66 14.64 9.18
C SER A 211 13.81 13.75 9.66
N VAL A 212 13.56 12.89 10.67
CA VAL A 212 14.46 11.81 11.08
C VAL A 212 14.64 10.76 9.98
N LEU A 213 13.68 10.62 9.06
CA LEU A 213 13.82 9.76 7.88
C LEU A 213 14.92 10.30 6.95
N PRO A 214 15.61 9.42 6.22
CA PRO A 214 16.63 9.86 5.28
C PRO A 214 16.00 10.69 4.15
N GLN A 215 16.64 11.81 3.82
CA GLN A 215 16.16 12.79 2.85
C GLN A 215 16.96 12.72 1.55
N ALA A 216 16.31 13.00 0.43
CA ALA A 216 16.95 13.03 -0.87
C ALA A 216 17.90 14.22 -0.99
N GLN A 217 18.94 14.10 -1.81
CA GLN A 217 19.89 15.19 -2.05
C GLN A 217 19.30 16.26 -2.98
N GLU A 218 18.53 15.82 -3.98
CA GLU A 218 17.89 16.68 -4.96
C GLU A 218 16.37 16.55 -4.85
N VAL A 219 15.68 17.69 -4.83
CA VAL A 219 14.22 17.76 -4.85
C VAL A 219 13.78 18.84 -5.82
N GLU A 220 13.06 18.45 -6.87
CA GLU A 220 12.53 19.40 -7.85
C GLU A 220 11.01 19.27 -8.03
N VAL A 221 10.36 20.42 -8.21
CA VAL A 221 8.91 20.51 -8.40
C VAL A 221 8.57 20.33 -9.88
N TYR A 222 7.63 19.43 -10.15
CA TYR A 222 7.07 19.21 -11.48
C TYR A 222 5.75 19.98 -11.61
N ASN A 223 5.74 20.97 -12.50
CA ASN A 223 4.60 21.84 -12.75
C ASN A 223 3.76 21.34 -13.93
N ALA A 224 2.45 21.61 -13.90
CA ALA A 224 1.53 21.25 -14.96
C ALA A 224 1.92 21.91 -16.29
N PRO A 225 2.18 21.14 -17.36
CA PRO A 225 2.60 21.71 -18.64
C PRO A 225 1.49 22.47 -19.37
N ARG A 226 0.22 22.24 -18.99
CA ARG A 226 -0.96 22.88 -19.57
C ARG A 226 -2.12 22.90 -18.60
N THR A 227 -3.06 23.83 -18.82
CA THR A 227 -4.36 23.85 -18.14
C THR A 227 -5.22 22.68 -18.65
N GLY A 228 -5.95 22.03 -17.74
CA GLY A 228 -6.92 21.00 -18.10
C GLY A 228 -7.44 20.19 -16.91
N VAL A 229 -7.87 18.97 -17.22
CA VAL A 229 -8.35 17.96 -16.26
C VAL A 229 -7.43 16.76 -16.31
N VAL A 230 -6.95 16.31 -15.15
CA VAL A 230 -6.14 15.10 -15.02
C VAL A 230 -7.00 13.89 -15.41
N GLN A 231 -6.57 13.18 -16.46
CA GLN A 231 -7.26 12.01 -16.98
C GLN A 231 -6.87 10.75 -16.22
N ARG A 232 -5.56 10.58 -16.00
CA ARG A 232 -4.98 9.41 -15.33
C ARG A 232 -3.61 9.76 -14.75
N VAL A 233 -3.20 8.97 -13.76
CA VAL A 233 -1.87 8.98 -13.17
C VAL A 233 -1.39 7.52 -13.17
N GLU A 234 -0.54 7.13 -14.12
CA GLU A 234 -0.24 5.72 -14.39
C GLU A 234 0.70 5.08 -13.35
N PRO A 235 0.20 4.23 -12.44
CA PRO A 235 1.00 3.73 -11.32
C PRO A 235 2.15 2.81 -11.74
N LYS A 236 2.04 2.09 -12.88
CA LYS A 236 3.14 1.24 -13.38
C LYS A 236 4.32 2.07 -13.88
N ILE A 237 4.07 3.23 -14.48
CA ILE A 237 5.12 4.13 -14.96
C ILE A 237 5.85 4.72 -13.74
N ILE A 238 5.10 5.23 -12.77
CA ILE A 238 5.66 5.73 -11.50
C ILE A 238 6.47 4.66 -10.79
N GLY A 239 5.92 3.47 -10.60
CA GLY A 239 6.62 2.37 -9.91
C GLY A 239 7.91 1.93 -10.61
N ARG A 240 7.94 1.92 -11.94
CA ARG A 240 9.17 1.63 -12.72
C ARG A 240 10.19 2.75 -12.58
N ALA A 241 9.75 3.99 -12.56
CA ALA A 241 10.63 5.15 -12.38
C ALA A 241 11.27 5.17 -10.98
N VAL A 242 10.52 4.83 -9.92
CA VAL A 242 11.11 4.67 -8.57
C VAL A 242 12.23 3.63 -8.59
N VAL A 243 12.03 2.49 -9.25
CA VAL A 243 13.09 1.46 -9.40
C VAL A 243 14.27 2.01 -10.19
N ALA A 244 14.03 2.69 -11.31
CA ALA A 244 15.08 3.27 -12.15
C ALA A 244 15.90 4.36 -11.44
N MET A 245 15.30 5.08 -10.49
CA MET A 245 15.99 6.07 -9.64
C MET A 245 16.74 5.43 -8.46
N GLY A 246 16.64 4.11 -8.26
CA GLY A 246 17.33 3.36 -7.20
C GLY A 246 16.46 3.04 -5.97
N GLY A 247 15.16 3.38 -6.00
CA GLY A 247 14.23 3.14 -4.90
C GLY A 247 13.66 1.72 -4.85
N GLY A 248 14.16 0.82 -5.67
CA GLY A 248 13.79 -0.59 -5.67
C GLY A 248 14.90 -1.46 -6.22
N ARG A 249 14.73 -2.78 -6.07
CA ARG A 249 15.73 -3.79 -6.41
C ARG A 249 15.54 -4.28 -7.86
N LEU A 250 16.62 -4.44 -8.62
CA LEU A 250 16.62 -5.17 -9.89
C LEU A 250 17.04 -6.64 -9.66
N ALA A 251 17.97 -6.85 -8.73
CA ALA A 251 18.37 -8.15 -8.19
C ALA A 251 18.19 -8.19 -6.66
N VAL A 252 18.10 -9.40 -6.08
CA VAL A 252 17.79 -9.62 -4.66
C VAL A 252 18.73 -8.85 -3.72
N ASP A 253 20.01 -8.74 -4.08
CA ASP A 253 21.05 -8.14 -3.23
C ASP A 253 21.32 -6.65 -3.53
N ASP A 254 20.55 -6.03 -4.44
CA ASP A 254 20.76 -4.62 -4.77
C ASP A 254 20.46 -3.71 -3.59
N ALA A 255 21.34 -2.73 -3.36
CA ALA A 255 21.09 -1.67 -2.39
C ALA A 255 19.92 -0.79 -2.85
N VAL A 256 19.00 -0.51 -1.94
CA VAL A 256 17.88 0.40 -2.17
C VAL A 256 18.25 1.78 -1.63
N ASP A 257 18.06 2.82 -2.42
CA ASP A 257 18.06 4.20 -1.95
C ASP A 257 16.67 4.53 -1.38
N PRO A 258 16.50 4.68 -0.07
CA PRO A 258 15.17 4.88 0.49
C PRO A 258 14.61 6.28 0.24
N THR A 259 15.45 7.23 -0.17
CA THR A 259 15.14 8.66 -0.25
C THR A 259 14.47 9.05 -1.56
N VAL A 260 14.64 8.24 -2.60
CA VAL A 260 14.16 8.57 -3.94
C VAL A 260 12.69 8.22 -4.12
N GLY A 261 12.00 8.98 -4.96
CA GLY A 261 10.61 8.73 -5.28
C GLY A 261 9.86 9.98 -5.72
N PHE A 262 8.55 9.94 -5.53
CA PHE A 262 7.64 10.99 -5.94
C PHE A 262 6.66 11.33 -4.82
N VAL A 263 6.29 12.60 -4.75
CA VAL A 263 5.04 13.03 -4.10
C VAL A 263 4.14 13.58 -5.20
N ILE A 264 3.00 12.93 -5.46
CA ILE A 264 2.06 13.30 -6.52
C ILE A 264 0.77 13.80 -5.86
N THR A 265 0.47 15.08 -6.05
CA THR A 265 -0.65 15.74 -5.33
C THR A 265 -1.98 15.65 -6.09
N VAL A 266 -1.92 15.40 -7.40
CA VAL A 266 -3.09 15.34 -8.28
C VAL A 266 -3.67 13.93 -8.43
N LYS A 267 -4.97 13.87 -8.67
CA LYS A 267 -5.75 12.65 -8.91
C LYS A 267 -6.60 12.79 -10.19
N PRO A 268 -6.99 11.66 -10.82
CA PRO A 268 -7.91 11.68 -11.95
C PRO A 268 -9.21 12.43 -11.62
N GLY A 269 -9.55 13.40 -12.46
CA GLY A 269 -10.71 14.30 -12.29
C GLY A 269 -10.36 15.69 -11.75
N ASP A 270 -9.16 15.89 -11.22
CA ASP A 270 -8.72 17.20 -10.74
C ASP A 270 -8.57 18.19 -11.90
N LYS A 271 -8.97 19.45 -11.66
CA LYS A 271 -8.82 20.55 -12.62
C LYS A 271 -7.62 21.38 -12.20
N ILE A 272 -6.68 21.59 -13.11
CA ILE A 272 -5.39 22.24 -12.82
C ILE A 272 -5.08 23.32 -13.87
N PRO A 273 -4.71 24.56 -13.49
CA PRO A 273 -4.06 25.52 -14.38
C PRO A 273 -2.65 25.10 -14.82
N ALA A 274 -2.22 25.62 -15.97
CA ALA A 274 -0.82 25.54 -16.41
C ALA A 274 0.11 26.21 -15.39
N GLY A 275 1.26 25.59 -15.14
CA GLY A 275 2.26 26.07 -14.18
C GLY A 275 2.00 25.71 -12.72
N GLU A 276 0.87 25.08 -12.39
CA GLU A 276 0.59 24.63 -11.01
C GLU A 276 1.52 23.47 -10.61
N PRO A 277 2.09 23.46 -9.40
CA PRO A 277 2.79 22.31 -8.85
C PRO A 277 1.88 21.09 -8.69
N ILE A 278 2.19 20.00 -9.40
CA ILE A 278 1.36 18.78 -9.40
C ILE A 278 2.10 17.53 -8.90
N ALA A 279 3.42 17.58 -8.84
CA ALA A 279 4.25 16.56 -8.22
C ALA A 279 5.61 17.13 -7.79
N SER A 280 6.35 16.35 -7.02
CA SER A 280 7.76 16.59 -6.71
C SER A 280 8.56 15.31 -6.92
N VAL A 281 9.76 15.45 -7.49
CA VAL A 281 10.70 14.36 -7.71
C VAL A 281 11.80 14.46 -6.66
N PHE A 282 12.02 13.35 -5.95
CA PHE A 282 13.09 13.20 -4.96
C PHE A 282 14.12 12.25 -5.55
N ALA A 283 15.36 12.72 -5.68
CA ALA A 283 16.42 11.96 -6.33
C ALA A 283 17.77 12.11 -5.59
N ARG A 284 18.66 11.15 -5.86
CA ARG A 284 20.05 11.20 -5.39
C ARG A 284 20.87 12.29 -6.09
N ASP A 285 20.58 12.55 -7.36
CA ASP A 285 21.38 13.40 -8.23
C ASP A 285 20.53 14.01 -9.37
N PRO A 286 21.06 14.98 -10.13
CA PRO A 286 20.33 15.60 -11.23
C PRO A 286 19.93 14.65 -12.36
N ALA A 287 20.62 13.53 -12.55
CA ALA A 287 20.24 12.53 -13.56
C ALA A 287 18.95 11.80 -13.14
N GLY A 288 18.81 11.50 -11.85
CA GLY A 288 17.57 10.98 -11.26
C GLY A 288 16.40 11.94 -11.40
N ILE A 289 16.61 13.25 -11.19
CA ILE A 289 15.58 14.27 -11.44
C ILE A 289 15.08 14.21 -12.88
N LYS A 290 15.99 14.17 -13.85
CA LYS A 290 15.64 14.07 -15.28
C LYS A 290 14.79 12.84 -15.57
N LEU A 291 15.21 11.66 -15.06
CA LEU A 291 14.44 10.42 -15.20
C LEU A 291 13.05 10.53 -14.58
N GLY A 292 12.94 11.18 -13.41
CA GLY A 292 11.66 11.40 -12.74
C GLY A 292 10.73 12.33 -13.53
N PHE A 293 11.25 13.41 -14.12
CA PHE A 293 10.46 14.32 -14.96
C PHE A 293 9.94 13.60 -16.22
N GLU A 294 10.79 12.84 -16.91
CA GLU A 294 10.39 12.03 -18.07
C GLU A 294 9.30 11.01 -17.71
N ALA A 295 9.37 10.41 -16.51
CA ALA A 295 8.35 9.49 -16.02
C ALA A 295 7.03 10.20 -15.70
N LEU A 296 7.07 11.38 -15.06
CA LEU A 296 5.87 12.15 -14.73
C LEU A 296 5.15 12.66 -15.98
N GLU A 297 5.90 13.07 -17.01
CA GLU A 297 5.36 13.46 -18.32
C GLU A 297 4.58 12.31 -18.97
N GLN A 298 5.09 11.09 -18.87
CA GLN A 298 4.41 9.89 -19.40
C GLN A 298 3.23 9.44 -18.52
N ALA A 299 3.37 9.56 -17.19
CA ALA A 299 2.41 9.03 -16.24
C ALA A 299 1.17 9.91 -16.04
N ILE A 300 1.33 11.23 -16.06
CA ILE A 300 0.25 12.19 -15.79
C ILE A 300 -0.30 12.72 -17.11
N VAL A 301 -1.50 12.27 -17.48
CA VAL A 301 -2.15 12.73 -18.71
C VAL A 301 -3.18 13.80 -18.40
N ILE A 302 -3.06 14.96 -19.06
CA ILE A 302 -3.96 16.10 -18.91
C ILE A 302 -4.73 16.32 -20.22
N GLY A 303 -6.05 16.33 -20.12
CA GLY A 303 -6.98 16.53 -21.25
C GLY A 303 -8.00 17.63 -20.96
N ASP A 304 -8.91 17.89 -21.89
CA ASP A 304 -9.87 19.00 -21.75
C ASP A 304 -11.02 18.68 -20.79
N LYS A 305 -11.38 17.40 -20.68
CA LYS A 305 -12.44 16.88 -19.80
C LYS A 305 -12.13 15.44 -19.42
N LEU A 306 -12.62 14.98 -18.27
CA LEU A 306 -12.44 13.59 -17.85
C LEU A 306 -13.14 12.63 -18.84
N THR A 307 -12.40 11.72 -19.47
CA THR A 307 -12.92 10.76 -20.43
C THR A 307 -13.42 9.47 -19.78
N GLU A 308 -12.76 9.03 -18.72
CA GLU A 308 -13.08 7.80 -17.99
C GLU A 308 -13.19 8.09 -16.51
N LYS A 309 -14.20 7.51 -15.85
CA LYS A 309 -14.32 7.65 -14.40
C LYS A 309 -13.30 6.74 -13.71
N PRO A 310 -12.56 7.25 -12.71
CA PRO A 310 -11.70 6.40 -11.90
C PRO A 310 -12.48 5.27 -11.24
N LEU A 311 -11.80 4.16 -10.99
CA LEU A 311 -12.36 3.03 -10.25
C LEU A 311 -12.75 3.46 -8.82
N PRO A 312 -13.83 2.89 -8.26
CA PRO A 312 -14.15 3.03 -6.84
C PRO A 312 -12.95 2.58 -5.99
N LEU A 313 -12.62 3.33 -4.93
CA LEU A 313 -11.48 3.00 -4.07
C LEU A 313 -11.57 1.59 -3.49
N VAL A 314 -12.76 1.21 -3.01
CA VAL A 314 -13.11 -0.17 -2.68
C VAL A 314 -14.39 -0.49 -3.42
N SER A 315 -14.36 -1.53 -4.24
CA SER A 315 -15.44 -1.83 -5.19
C SER A 315 -16.28 -3.03 -4.79
N HIS A 316 -15.66 -4.06 -4.19
CA HIS A 316 -16.34 -5.29 -3.82
C HIS A 316 -15.80 -5.82 -2.51
N ARG A 317 -16.67 -6.51 -1.78
CA ARG A 317 -16.33 -7.38 -0.66
C ARG A 317 -16.62 -8.82 -1.10
N VAL A 318 -15.61 -9.68 -1.02
CA VAL A 318 -15.71 -11.10 -1.40
C VAL A 318 -15.52 -11.93 -0.15
N SER A 319 -16.42 -12.87 0.07
CA SER A 319 -16.38 -13.82 1.18
C SER A 319 -16.83 -15.20 0.69
N LYS A 320 -16.77 -16.20 1.56
CA LYS A 320 -17.30 -17.54 1.25
C LYS A 320 -18.80 -17.55 0.92
N ASP A 321 -19.55 -16.57 1.45
CA ASP A 321 -21.00 -16.46 1.25
C ASP A 321 -21.36 -15.74 -0.06
N GLY A 322 -20.36 -15.20 -0.77
CA GLY A 322 -20.54 -14.54 -2.06
C GLY A 322 -19.79 -13.23 -2.18
N THR A 323 -20.09 -12.53 -3.28
CA THR A 323 -19.52 -11.22 -3.64
C THR A 323 -20.59 -10.14 -3.48
N GLU A 324 -20.27 -9.11 -2.73
CA GLU A 324 -21.06 -7.89 -2.56
C GLU A 324 -20.39 -6.74 -3.33
N GLU A 325 -21.14 -6.07 -4.20
CA GLU A 325 -20.70 -4.80 -4.79
C GLU A 325 -20.93 -3.67 -3.78
N LEU A 326 -19.86 -3.00 -3.39
CA LEU A 326 -19.93 -1.90 -2.43
C LEU A 326 -20.33 -0.63 -3.19
N ALA A 327 -21.45 -0.03 -2.78
CA ALA A 327 -21.92 1.21 -3.38
C ALA A 327 -20.81 2.27 -3.33
N ARG A 328 -20.58 2.96 -4.45
CA ARG A 328 -19.72 4.16 -4.45
C ARG A 328 -20.31 5.11 -3.41
N GLU A 329 -19.61 5.36 -2.30
CA GLU A 329 -19.88 6.56 -1.49
C GLU A 329 -19.70 7.75 -2.45
N THR A 330 -20.80 8.17 -3.05
CA THR A 330 -20.83 9.35 -3.88
C THR A 330 -20.62 10.50 -2.91
N GLY A 331 -19.45 11.12 -2.98
CA GLY A 331 -19.15 12.39 -2.33
C GLY A 331 -20.12 13.47 -2.82
N LYS A 332 -21.33 13.47 -2.28
CA LYS A 332 -22.18 14.63 -2.13
C LYS A 332 -22.33 14.81 -0.64
N GLY A 333 -21.45 15.63 -0.08
CA GLY A 333 -21.71 16.23 1.21
C GLY A 333 -23.13 16.78 1.19
N LYS A 334 -23.94 16.31 2.14
CA LYS A 334 -25.11 17.05 2.59
C LYS A 334 -24.59 18.43 2.99
N ARG A 335 -24.86 19.43 2.14
CA ARG A 335 -25.06 20.78 2.64
C ARG A 335 -26.43 20.73 3.28
N ASP A 336 -26.45 20.42 4.57
CA ASP A 336 -27.62 20.67 5.38
C ASP A 336 -27.72 22.19 5.53
N THR A 337 -28.82 22.73 5.01
CA THR A 337 -29.41 24.02 5.36
C THR A 337 -29.74 24.08 6.83
#